data_AF-A0A9D1W6X8-F1
#
_entry.id   AF-A0A9D1W6X8-F1
#
_cell.length_a   1.000
_cell.length_b   1.000
_cell.length_c   1.000
_cell.angle_alpha   90.00
_cell.angle_beta   90.00
_cell.angle_gamma   90.00
#
_symmetry.space_group_name_H-M   'P 1'
#
loop_
_entity.id
_entity.type
_entity.pdbx_description
1 polymer ?
#
loop_
_entity_poly.entity_id
_entity_poly.type
_entity_poly.pdbx_seq_one_letter_code
_entity_poly.pdbx_strand_id
1 'polypeptide(L)'
;MSVSCAHRVTWISPAASTHRSWFISKYFRITVVAPTFYYQTSGIWAVFQKDILNEEYLQTLGFNHRQVKAVLYAKEKGKLTNKEHQKLNNTPCITATCELIELVNGFAVLKVSEAAAGTLYHL
;
A
#
# COMPACT_ATOMS: atom_id res chain seq x y z
N MET A 1 -50.07 -30.57 2.14
CA MET A 1 -49.18 -29.88 3.09
C MET A 1 -48.19 -29.08 2.24
N SER A 2 -48.53 -27.88 1.76
CA SER A 2 -48.23 -26.56 2.36
C SER A 2 -46.80 -26.52 2.95
N VAL A 3 -45.90 -25.61 2.56
CA VAL A 3 -46.11 -24.15 2.46
C VAL A 3 -45.10 -23.49 1.49
N SER A 4 -45.59 -22.44 0.83
CA SER A 4 -44.86 -21.40 0.11
C SER A 4 -43.88 -20.63 1.03
N CYS A 5 -42.69 -20.28 0.53
CA CYS A 5 -41.81 -19.31 1.18
C CYS A 5 -41.60 -18.11 0.25
N ALA A 6 -42.67 -17.35 0.03
CA ALA A 6 -42.56 -15.96 -0.39
C ALA A 6 -42.30 -15.11 0.86
N HIS A 7 -41.19 -14.37 0.90
CA HIS A 7 -41.09 -13.18 1.73
C HIS A 7 -40.51 -12.02 0.91
N ARG A 8 -41.45 -11.14 0.56
CA ARG A 8 -41.27 -9.77 0.10
C ARG A 8 -40.56 -8.99 1.20
N VAL A 9 -39.32 -8.58 0.98
CA VAL A 9 -38.69 -7.56 1.84
C VAL A 9 -39.05 -6.19 1.25
N THR A 10 -39.96 -5.52 1.94
CA THR A 10 -40.38 -4.15 1.67
C THR A 10 -39.21 -3.19 1.82
N TRP A 11 -39.06 -2.30 0.83
CA TRP A 11 -38.24 -1.10 0.93
C TRP A 11 -38.68 -0.26 2.13
N ILE A 12 -37.88 -0.25 3.19
CA ILE A 12 -37.94 0.80 4.20
C ILE A 12 -36.75 1.72 3.92
N SER A 13 -37.03 2.85 3.28
CA SER A 13 -36.14 3.99 3.25
C SER A 13 -36.20 4.67 4.63
N PRO A 14 -35.08 4.83 5.35
CA PRO A 14 -34.97 5.85 6.38
C PRO A 14 -34.36 7.10 5.72
N ALA A 15 -35.21 8.12 5.58
CA ALA A 15 -34.77 9.48 5.37
C ALA A 15 -34.01 10.01 6.61
N ALA A 16 -33.17 11.02 6.37
CA ALA A 16 -32.50 11.91 7.32
C ALA A 16 -31.10 11.48 7.82
N SER A 17 -30.10 11.99 7.11
CA SER A 17 -29.13 12.96 7.64
C SER A 17 -28.66 12.74 9.08
N THR A 18 -27.47 12.20 9.21
CA THR A 18 -26.51 12.67 10.22
C THR A 18 -25.12 12.54 9.63
N HIS A 19 -24.42 13.68 9.59
CA HIS A 19 -23.01 13.81 9.25
C HIS A 19 -22.18 12.72 9.96
N ARG A 20 -21.89 11.61 9.28
CA ARG A 20 -20.67 10.86 9.55
C ARG A 20 -19.57 11.52 8.75
N SER A 21 -19.10 12.63 9.32
CA SER A 21 -17.77 13.16 9.08
C SER A 21 -16.80 11.97 8.99
N TRP A 22 -16.44 11.58 7.78
CA TRP A 22 -15.31 10.70 7.56
C TRP A 22 -14.07 11.53 7.85
N PHE A 23 -13.78 11.59 9.15
CA PHE A 23 -12.56 12.11 9.72
C PHE A 23 -11.37 11.46 9.00
N ILE A 24 -10.86 12.24 8.05
CA ILE A 24 -9.45 12.48 7.72
C ILE A 24 -8.49 11.33 8.00
N SER A 25 -7.86 10.92 6.90
CA SER A 25 -6.41 10.79 6.74
C SER A 25 -6.03 9.40 6.29
N LYS A 26 -5.42 9.34 5.11
CA LYS A 26 -4.20 8.58 4.83
C LYS A 26 -4.10 8.35 3.32
N TYR A 27 -3.92 9.44 2.59
CA TYR A 27 -3.16 9.39 1.34
C TYR A 27 -1.83 10.05 1.61
N PHE A 28 -1.02 9.38 2.42
CA PHE A 28 0.42 9.65 2.46
C PHE A 28 1.00 9.03 1.19
N ARG A 29 0.95 9.76 0.08
CA ARG A 29 1.71 9.44 -1.12
C ARG A 29 3.19 9.57 -0.73
N ILE A 30 3.86 8.43 -0.53
CA ILE A 30 5.27 8.34 -0.09
C ILE A 30 6.25 9.04 -1.06
N THR A 31 5.80 9.49 -2.22
CA THR A 31 6.70 9.79 -3.33
C THR A 31 7.44 11.13 -3.27
N VAL A 32 7.29 11.95 -2.24
CA VAL A 32 8.19 13.09 -2.02
C VAL A 32 8.39 13.31 -0.51
N VAL A 33 9.50 12.82 0.03
CA VAL A 33 9.97 13.29 1.35
C VAL A 33 10.22 14.78 1.22
N ALA A 34 9.57 15.58 2.07
CA ALA A 34 9.76 17.03 2.06
C ALA A 34 11.24 17.36 2.31
N PRO A 35 11.88 18.20 1.47
CA PRO A 35 13.25 18.59 1.70
C PRO A 35 13.36 19.33 3.03
N THR A 36 14.39 19.03 3.81
CA THR A 36 14.65 19.76 5.05
C THR A 36 15.35 21.06 4.69
N PHE A 37 14.73 22.19 5.02
CA PHE A 37 15.33 23.51 4.83
C PHE A 37 15.98 24.00 6.12
N TYR A 38 17.18 24.56 5.99
CA TYR A 38 17.80 25.31 7.08
C TYR A 38 18.58 26.51 6.55
N TYR A 39 18.74 27.52 7.41
CA TYR A 39 19.47 28.74 7.10
C TYR A 39 20.87 28.68 7.70
N GLN A 40 21.90 28.84 6.86
CA GLN A 40 23.29 29.05 7.29
C GLN A 40 23.92 30.13 6.40
N THR A 41 24.57 31.10 7.05
CA THR A 41 25.39 32.16 6.44
C THR A 41 24.79 32.76 5.16
N SER A 42 23.70 33.52 5.30
CA SER A 42 23.01 34.24 4.20
C SER A 42 22.50 33.40 3.01
N GLY A 43 22.46 32.06 3.12
CA GLY A 43 21.92 31.16 2.10
C GLY A 43 20.81 30.24 2.61
N ILE A 44 19.94 29.80 1.70
CA ILE A 44 18.94 28.74 1.93
C ILE A 44 19.54 27.42 1.47
N TRP A 45 19.60 26.44 2.37
CA TRP A 45 20.02 25.09 2.04
C TRP A 45 18.81 24.17 1.98
N ALA A 46 18.74 23.34 0.92
CA ALA A 46 17.73 22.29 0.77
C ALA A 46 18.42 20.93 0.81
N VAL A 47 18.17 20.15 1.85
CA VAL A 47 18.69 18.77 1.96
C VAL A 47 17.65 17.80 1.45
N PHE A 48 18.01 17.09 0.38
CA PHE A 48 17.21 16.01 -0.18
C PHE A 48 17.70 14.67 0.39
N GLN A 49 16.79 13.92 1.01
CA GLN A 49 17.06 12.54 1.42
C GLN A 49 17.07 11.66 0.17
N LYS A 50 18.26 11.17 -0.21
CA LYS A 50 18.45 10.40 -1.46
C LYS A 50 17.94 8.96 -1.36
N ASP A 51 17.91 8.37 -0.15
CA ASP A 51 17.59 6.96 0.05
C ASP A 51 16.38 6.76 0.97
N ILE A 52 15.18 6.81 0.37
CA ILE A 52 13.89 6.62 1.06
C ILE A 52 13.60 5.13 1.33
N LEU A 53 14.31 4.22 0.67
CA LEU A 53 14.13 2.77 0.75
C LEU A 53 15.33 2.12 1.45
N ASN A 54 15.52 2.44 2.73
CA ASN A 54 16.46 1.76 3.63
C ASN A 54 15.69 0.79 4.56
N GLU A 55 16.30 -0.31 4.96
CA GLU A 55 15.65 -1.33 5.80
C GLU A 55 15.18 -0.76 7.14
N GLU A 56 16.07 -0.04 7.83
CA GLU A 56 15.79 0.56 9.14
C GLU A 56 14.63 1.56 9.05
N TYR A 57 14.61 2.37 7.99
CA TYR A 57 13.55 3.35 7.77
C TYR A 57 12.19 2.68 7.52
N LEU A 58 12.16 1.65 6.66
CA LEU A 58 10.94 0.88 6.42
C LEU A 58 10.47 0.17 7.70
N GLN A 59 11.37 -0.33 8.54
CA GLN A 59 10.97 -0.89 9.84
C GLN A 59 10.33 0.16 10.76
N THR A 60 10.87 1.38 10.81
CA THR A 60 10.26 2.47 11.61
C THR A 60 8.88 2.90 11.10
N LEU A 61 8.61 2.73 9.80
CA LEU A 61 7.31 2.98 9.19
C LEU A 61 6.28 1.88 9.48
N GLY A 62 6.70 0.77 10.11
CA GLY A 62 5.83 -0.34 10.49
C GLY A 62 5.70 -1.44 9.44
N PHE A 63 6.61 -1.53 8.47
CA PHE A 63 6.64 -2.65 7.53
C PHE A 63 7.17 -3.93 8.19
N ASN A 64 6.58 -5.07 7.84
CA ASN A 64 7.08 -6.37 8.28
C ASN A 64 8.38 -6.73 7.54
N HIS A 65 9.27 -7.53 8.14
CA HIS A 65 10.55 -7.93 7.54
C HIS A 65 10.41 -8.56 6.13
N ARG A 66 9.36 -9.34 5.90
CA ARG A 66 9.05 -9.93 4.58
C ARG A 66 8.69 -8.87 3.53
N GLN A 67 7.92 -7.87 3.95
CA GLN A 67 7.52 -6.73 3.13
C GLN A 67 8.71 -5.82 2.84
N VAL A 68 9.60 -5.60 3.81
CA VAL A 68 10.85 -4.86 3.61
C VAL A 68 11.71 -5.52 2.54
N LYS A 69 11.91 -6.85 2.60
CA LYS A 69 12.61 -7.61 1.57
C LYS A 69 11.97 -7.48 0.18
N ALA A 70 10.64 -7.51 0.12
CA ALA A 70 9.91 -7.33 -1.14
C ALA A 70 10.17 -5.98 -1.79
N VAL A 71 10.13 -4.91 -1.00
CA VAL A 71 10.35 -3.53 -1.46
C VAL A 71 11.80 -3.33 -1.90
N LEU A 72 12.77 -3.86 -1.15
CA LEU A 72 14.17 -3.81 -1.54
C LEU A 72 14.45 -4.57 -2.84
N TYR A 73 13.89 -5.76 -2.99
CA TYR A 73 14.03 -6.52 -4.23
C TYR A 73 13.40 -5.78 -5.42
N ALA A 74 12.25 -5.15 -5.21
CA ALA A 74 11.63 -4.30 -6.22
C ALA A 74 12.48 -3.07 -6.57
N LYS A 75 13.23 -2.51 -5.61
CA LYS A 75 14.18 -1.40 -5.82
C LYS A 75 15.33 -1.82 -6.73
N GLU A 76 15.89 -3.00 -6.50
CA GLU A 76 17.02 -3.52 -7.29
C GLU A 76 16.60 -3.91 -8.71
N LYS A 77 15.44 -4.55 -8.87
CA LYS A 77 14.99 -5.08 -10.18
C LYS A 77 14.04 -4.18 -10.94
N GLY A 78 13.45 -3.17 -10.29
CA GLY A 78 12.40 -2.29 -10.85
C GLY A 78 11.03 -2.95 -11.07
N LYS A 79 10.92 -4.25 -10.76
CA LYS A 79 9.68 -5.02 -10.86
C LYS A 79 9.67 -6.16 -9.86
N LEU A 80 8.47 -6.57 -9.48
CA LEU A 80 8.22 -7.69 -8.57
C LEU A 80 7.02 -8.48 -9.08
N THR A 81 7.16 -9.80 -9.10
CA THR A 81 6.07 -10.75 -9.35
C THR A 81 5.72 -11.49 -8.07
N ASN A 82 4.49 -12.01 -7.99
CA ASN A 82 4.08 -12.83 -6.85
C ASN A 82 4.96 -14.08 -6.67
N LYS A 83 5.41 -14.70 -7.78
CA LYS A 83 6.32 -15.86 -7.76
C LYS A 83 7.69 -15.52 -7.18
N GLU A 84 8.23 -14.34 -7.50
CA GLU A 84 9.51 -13.89 -6.92
C GLU A 84 9.36 -13.62 -5.43
N HIS A 85 8.27 -12.97 -5.02
CA HIS A 85 7.97 -12.75 -3.61
C HIS A 85 7.91 -14.07 -2.81
N GLN A 86 7.22 -15.07 -3.37
CA GLN A 86 7.13 -16.41 -2.76
C GLN A 86 8.51 -17.08 -2.63
N LYS A 87 9.37 -16.97 -3.64
CA LYS A 87 10.73 -17.54 -3.60
C LYS A 87 11.64 -16.85 -2.59
N LEU A 88 11.48 -15.54 -2.41
CA LEU A 88 12.29 -14.75 -1.46
C LEU A 88 11.93 -15.07 -0.01
N ASN A 89 10.63 -15.22 0.28
CA ASN A 89 10.13 -15.34 1.64
C ASN A 89 9.65 -16.77 2.01
N ASN A 90 9.72 -17.72 1.08
CA ASN A 90 9.18 -19.09 1.23
C ASN A 90 7.73 -19.11 1.75
N THR A 91 6.93 -18.16 1.28
CA THR A 91 5.52 -17.99 1.69
C THR A 91 4.58 -18.64 0.68
N PRO A 92 3.41 -19.15 1.11
CA PRO A 92 2.40 -19.64 0.20
C PRO A 92 1.82 -18.50 -0.65
N CYS A 93 1.24 -18.86 -1.80
CA CYS A 93 0.74 -17.91 -2.79
C CYS A 93 -0.26 -16.90 -2.21
N ILE A 94 -1.20 -17.39 -1.39
CA ILE A 94 -2.25 -16.56 -0.79
C ILE A 94 -1.64 -15.49 0.12
N THR A 95 -0.73 -15.89 1.02
CA THR A 95 -0.05 -14.95 1.93
C THR A 95 0.77 -13.92 1.16
N ALA A 96 1.51 -14.35 0.13
CA ALA A 96 2.27 -13.43 -0.71
C ALA A 96 1.37 -12.42 -1.43
N THR A 97 0.21 -12.84 -1.93
CA THR A 97 -0.76 -11.94 -2.56
C THR A 97 -1.35 -10.95 -1.56
N CYS A 98 -1.73 -11.40 -0.36
CA CYS A 98 -2.22 -10.52 0.69
C CYS A 98 -1.17 -9.47 1.09
N GLU A 99 0.08 -9.89 1.34
CA GLU A 99 1.17 -8.98 1.70
C GLU A 99 1.46 -7.94 0.59
N LEU A 100 1.41 -8.34 -0.68
CA LEU A 100 1.58 -7.43 -1.83
C LEU A 100 0.41 -6.44 -1.96
N ILE A 101 -0.83 -6.89 -1.72
CA ILE A 101 -2.01 -6.02 -1.73
C ILE A 101 -1.94 -4.99 -0.61
N GLU A 102 -1.47 -5.38 0.59
CA GLU A 102 -1.23 -4.45 1.70
C GLU A 102 -0.18 -3.39 1.35
N LEU A 103 0.89 -3.76 0.63
CA LEU A 103 1.90 -2.83 0.15
C LEU A 103 1.36 -1.81 -0.87
N VAL A 104 0.42 -2.23 -1.71
CA VAL A 104 -0.23 -1.37 -2.70
C VAL A 104 -1.27 -0.46 -2.04
N ASN A 105 -2.19 -1.03 -1.26
CA ASN A 105 -3.35 -0.29 -0.73
C ASN A 105 -3.06 0.44 0.59
N GLY A 106 -2.26 -0.17 1.47
CA GLY A 106 -1.96 0.38 2.80
C GLY A 106 -0.88 1.45 2.75
N PHE A 107 0.20 1.18 2.01
CA PHE A 107 1.38 2.05 1.98
C PHE A 107 1.61 2.77 0.66
N ALA A 108 0.89 2.41 -0.43
CA ALA A 108 1.05 3.01 -1.76
C ALA A 108 2.51 3.04 -2.26
N VAL A 109 3.30 2.03 -1.87
CA VAL A 109 4.71 1.87 -2.28
C VAL A 109 4.80 1.24 -3.67
N LEU A 110 3.97 0.24 -3.92
CA LEU A 110 3.95 -0.50 -5.18
C LEU A 110 2.73 -0.10 -6.01
N LYS A 111 2.92 -0.04 -7.33
CA LYS A 111 1.88 0.14 -8.34
C LYS A 111 1.68 -1.17 -9.08
N VAL A 112 0.43 -1.50 -9.35
CA VAL A 112 0.07 -2.67 -10.15
C VAL A 112 0.04 -2.26 -11.62
N SER A 113 0.68 -3.06 -12.46
CA SER A 113 0.47 -3.05 -13.90
C SER A 113 -0.10 -4.40 -14.34
N GLU A 114 -0.99 -4.35 -15.32
CA GLU A 114 -1.54 -5.54 -15.95
C GLU A 114 -0.58 -6.00 -17.05
N ALA A 115 -0.04 -7.22 -16.92
CA ALA A 115 0.73 -7.86 -17.98
C ALA A 115 -0.05 -9.04 -18.55
N ALA A 116 0.22 -9.37 -19.82
CA ALA A 116 -0.47 -10.44 -20.55
C ALA A 116 -0.41 -11.84 -19.88
N ALA A 117 0.51 -12.06 -18.93
CA ALA A 117 0.69 -13.31 -18.20
C ALA A 117 0.55 -13.18 -16.66
N GLY A 118 0.04 -12.05 -16.15
CA GLY A 118 -0.22 -11.87 -14.72
C GLY A 118 -0.11 -10.43 -14.21
N THR A 119 -0.27 -10.26 -12.90
CA THR A 119 -0.07 -8.97 -12.22
C THR A 119 1.41 -8.70 -11.98
N LEU A 120 1.90 -7.56 -12.46
CA LEU A 120 3.24 -7.07 -12.18
C LEU A 120 3.16 -5.91 -11.20
N TYR A 121 4.13 -5.84 -10.28
CA TYR A 121 4.25 -4.77 -9.32
C TYR A 121 5.51 -3.97 -9.62
N HIS A 122 5.40 -2.65 -9.63
CA HIS A 122 6.49 -1.71 -9.87
C HIS A 122 6.55 -0.67 -8.75
N LEU A 123 7.73 -0.07 -8.53
CA LEU A 123 7.89 1.11 -7.65
C LEU A 123 7.51 2.39 -8.41
#